data_AF-A0A166TUB0-F1
#
_entry.id   AF-A0A166TUB0-F1
#
_cell.length_a   1.000
_cell.length_b   1.000
_cell.length_c   1.000
_cell.angle_alpha   90.00
_cell.angle_beta   90.00
_cell.angle_gamma   90.00
#
_symmetry.space_group_name_H-M   'P 1'
#
loop_
_entity.id
_entity.type
_entity.pdbx_description
1 polymer ?
#
loop_
_entity_poly.entity_id
_entity_poly.type
_entity_poly.pdbx_seq_one_letter_code
_entity_poly.pdbx_strand_id
1 'polypeptide(L)'
;MSKKFNMADLLSDKSKGKEDVKEPKSIDKINQPKVDQVSIEDIPINRDVTLIAAEINNIKEKTRKMVLYNSIEIGRRLVEAKQMLAHGEWGKWLKESVDYSQRTANNLMRIFQEYGADQITLIGDNSKSQAFANLSYSQAIALLEIPEDEREGFIEKNDVENMSTRELQKLIKENHKLENKLKMLQEEASKEKVRNKETLTNKEVEIENLRIYIKESKEKLLEAQSSNDNDEIERLQLSLEETQNKFQDALKEIDELKKELNEKPIEVVASVEKVPEEVEKELEDLRARVSTNEPAIKFSIYFKEFTKTFEALINTLSEIRDDKAKEKYKEAVCDIVAKMKEGF
;
A
#
# COMPACT_ATOMS: atom_id res chain seq x y z
N MET A 1 -21.58 1.96 -68.82
CA MET A 1 -22.17 0.63 -69.10
C MET A 1 -22.79 0.11 -67.82
N SER A 2 -24.08 0.30 -67.64
CA SER A 2 -24.87 -0.24 -66.52
C SER A 2 -25.68 -1.41 -67.04
N LYS A 3 -25.59 -2.57 -66.39
CA LYS A 3 -26.61 -3.62 -66.51
C LYS A 3 -26.96 -4.11 -65.10
N LYS A 4 -28.04 -3.55 -64.57
CA LYS A 4 -28.93 -4.22 -63.61
C LYS A 4 -29.53 -5.42 -64.34
N PHE A 5 -29.59 -6.59 -63.70
CA PHE A 5 -30.55 -7.63 -64.07
C PHE A 5 -31.26 -8.13 -62.83
N ASN A 6 -32.58 -8.22 -62.99
CA ASN A 6 -33.60 -8.17 -61.97
C ASN A 6 -34.04 -9.57 -61.56
N MET A 7 -34.46 -9.68 -60.31
CA MET A 7 -34.94 -10.88 -59.62
C MET A 7 -36.45 -11.01 -59.84
N ALA A 8 -36.86 -11.46 -61.02
CA ALA A 8 -38.23 -11.90 -61.32
C ALA A 8 -38.25 -12.56 -62.69
N ASP A 9 -38.01 -13.87 -62.75
CA ASP A 9 -38.62 -14.74 -63.74
C ASP A 9 -38.40 -16.21 -63.35
N LEU A 10 -39.47 -17.00 -63.51
CA LEU A 10 -39.55 -18.46 -63.42
C LEU A 10 -39.76 -19.09 -62.03
N LEU A 11 -40.84 -18.68 -61.37
CA LEU A 11 -41.75 -19.62 -60.71
C LEU A 11 -42.92 -19.92 -61.67
N SER A 12 -42.87 -21.04 -62.39
CA SER A 12 -44.05 -21.76 -62.90
C SER A 12 -43.59 -22.91 -63.80
N ASP A 13 -43.46 -24.13 -63.25
CA ASP A 13 -44.09 -25.26 -63.93
C ASP A 13 -44.38 -26.40 -62.94
N LYS A 14 -45.62 -26.87 -62.95
CA LYS A 14 -46.13 -27.98 -62.14
C LYS A 14 -46.61 -29.07 -63.10
N SER A 15 -46.11 -30.28 -62.85
CA SER A 15 -46.74 -31.59 -63.14
C SER A 15 -46.46 -32.23 -64.50
N LYS A 16 -45.77 -33.39 -64.50
CA LYS A 16 -46.33 -34.76 -64.54
C LYS A 16 -45.26 -35.76 -65.01
N GLY A 17 -45.17 -36.90 -64.32
CA GLY A 17 -44.41 -38.07 -64.76
C GLY A 17 -44.22 -39.06 -63.60
N LYS A 18 -45.12 -40.05 -63.52
CA LYS A 18 -45.02 -41.25 -62.66
C LYS A 18 -44.25 -42.36 -63.40
N GLU A 19 -43.91 -43.42 -62.65
CA GLU A 19 -43.35 -44.73 -63.06
C GLU A 19 -41.81 -44.76 -63.04
N ASP A 20 -41.10 -45.70 -62.41
CA ASP A 20 -41.45 -47.03 -61.91
C ASP A 20 -40.53 -47.47 -60.76
N VAL A 21 -41.10 -48.25 -59.85
CA VAL A 21 -40.43 -48.95 -58.74
C VAL A 21 -39.80 -50.25 -59.27
N LYS A 22 -38.48 -50.41 -59.09
CA LYS A 22 -37.82 -51.73 -59.11
C LYS A 22 -36.69 -51.75 -58.06
N GLU A 23 -36.92 -52.49 -56.97
CA GLU A 23 -35.82 -53.08 -56.19
C GLU A 23 -35.06 -54.10 -57.06
N PRO A 24 -33.74 -54.28 -56.82
CA PRO A 24 -33.39 -55.51 -56.13
C PRO A 24 -32.16 -55.45 -55.20
N LYS A 25 -32.31 -56.18 -54.09
CA LYS A 25 -31.37 -57.14 -53.48
C LYS A 25 -30.07 -56.66 -52.82
N SER A 26 -30.04 -56.90 -51.51
CA SER A 26 -28.95 -57.42 -50.66
C SER A 26 -27.54 -57.41 -51.27
N ILE A 27 -26.69 -56.56 -50.69
CA ILE A 27 -25.24 -56.76 -50.69
C ILE A 27 -24.77 -56.71 -49.24
N ASP A 28 -23.92 -57.69 -48.94
CA ASP A 28 -23.51 -58.16 -47.64
C ASP A 28 -22.79 -57.13 -46.74
N LYS A 29 -23.10 -57.26 -45.45
CA LYS A 29 -22.25 -57.09 -44.25
C LYS A 29 -20.89 -56.42 -44.50
N ILE A 30 -20.83 -55.10 -44.31
CA ILE A 30 -19.61 -54.42 -43.86
C ILE A 30 -19.76 -54.17 -42.35
N ASN A 31 -18.96 -54.92 -41.61
CA ASN A 31 -18.86 -54.90 -40.16
C ASN A 31 -18.30 -53.54 -39.70
N GLN A 32 -19.17 -52.60 -39.35
CA GLN A 32 -18.76 -51.39 -38.64
C GLN A 32 -18.40 -51.77 -37.18
N PRO A 33 -17.25 -51.34 -36.65
CA PRO A 33 -16.91 -51.62 -35.25
C PRO A 33 -17.95 -50.94 -34.35
N LYS A 34 -18.55 -51.72 -33.44
CA LYS A 34 -19.30 -51.18 -32.31
C LYS A 34 -18.38 -50.23 -31.55
N VAL A 35 -18.67 -48.94 -31.64
CA VAL A 35 -18.21 -47.99 -30.64
C VAL A 35 -19.02 -48.33 -29.41
N ASP A 36 -18.44 -49.11 -28.51
CA ASP A 36 -18.97 -49.24 -27.16
C ASP A 36 -19.08 -47.82 -26.60
N GLN A 37 -20.32 -47.39 -26.40
CA GLN A 37 -20.60 -46.24 -25.55
C GLN A 37 -20.10 -46.64 -24.16
N VAL A 38 -18.86 -46.29 -23.85
CA VAL A 38 -18.39 -46.24 -22.48
C VAL A 38 -19.25 -45.17 -21.83
N SER A 39 -20.30 -45.63 -21.15
CA SER A 39 -20.98 -44.89 -20.12
C SER A 39 -19.90 -44.28 -19.25
N ILE A 40 -19.80 -42.95 -19.29
CA ILE A 40 -19.14 -42.18 -18.24
C ILE A 40 -20.00 -42.46 -17.01
N GLU A 41 -19.67 -43.55 -16.32
CA GLU A 41 -20.16 -43.80 -14.97
C GLU A 41 -19.86 -42.52 -14.19
N ASP A 42 -20.91 -41.94 -13.62
CA ASP A 42 -20.83 -40.83 -12.68
C ASP A 42 -19.82 -41.20 -11.61
N ILE A 43 -18.57 -40.75 -11.76
CA ILE A 43 -17.59 -40.80 -10.68
C ILE A 43 -18.25 -39.99 -9.58
N PRO A 44 -18.62 -40.59 -8.43
CA PRO A 44 -19.18 -39.81 -7.35
C PRO A 44 -18.06 -38.87 -6.92
N ILE A 45 -18.18 -37.59 -7.30
CA ILE A 45 -17.36 -36.53 -6.75
C ILE A 45 -17.74 -36.53 -5.28
N ASN A 46 -16.96 -37.23 -4.47
CA ASN A 46 -17.18 -37.34 -3.05
C ASN A 46 -17.02 -35.92 -2.50
N ARG A 47 -18.15 -35.22 -2.37
CA ARG A 47 -18.20 -33.82 -2.01
C ARG A 47 -17.69 -33.70 -0.59
N ASP A 48 -16.45 -33.29 -0.46
CA ASP A 48 -15.85 -33.03 0.85
C ASP A 48 -16.26 -31.63 1.35
N VAL A 49 -16.43 -31.50 2.65
CA VAL A 49 -16.72 -30.22 3.33
C VAL A 49 -15.61 -29.21 3.06
N THR A 50 -14.36 -29.67 2.95
CA THR A 50 -13.20 -28.84 2.59
C THR A 50 -13.33 -28.23 1.20
N LEU A 51 -13.76 -29.03 0.21
CA LEU A 51 -13.97 -28.58 -1.17
C LEU A 51 -15.11 -27.56 -1.23
N ILE A 52 -16.22 -27.83 -0.53
CA ILE A 52 -17.36 -26.90 -0.43
C ILE A 52 -16.93 -25.57 0.21
N ALA A 53 -16.11 -25.61 1.27
CA ALA A 53 -15.59 -24.41 1.90
C ALA A 53 -14.72 -23.58 0.94
N ALA A 54 -13.86 -24.22 0.16
CA ALA A 54 -13.04 -23.57 -0.87
C ALA A 54 -13.91 -22.91 -1.96
N GLU A 55 -14.95 -23.61 -2.45
CA GLU A 55 -15.90 -23.07 -3.42
C GLU A 55 -16.65 -21.83 -2.88
N ILE A 56 -17.14 -21.91 -1.64
CA ILE A 56 -17.81 -20.78 -0.97
C ILE A 56 -16.87 -19.58 -0.86
N ASN A 57 -15.61 -19.80 -0.47
CA ASN A 57 -14.63 -18.71 -0.35
C ASN A 57 -14.30 -18.09 -1.71
N ASN A 58 -14.18 -18.91 -2.76
CA ASN A 58 -13.99 -18.42 -4.13
C ASN A 58 -15.17 -17.55 -4.60
N ILE A 59 -16.41 -17.97 -4.33
CA ILE A 59 -17.62 -17.18 -4.65
C ILE A 59 -17.61 -15.86 -3.88
N LYS A 60 -17.26 -15.88 -2.59
CA LYS A 60 -17.16 -14.65 -1.77
C LYS A 60 -16.15 -13.67 -2.35
N GLU A 61 -14.96 -14.14 -2.71
CA GLU A 61 -13.90 -13.31 -3.27
C GLU A 61 -14.30 -12.69 -4.61
N LYS A 62 -14.80 -13.51 -5.55
CA LYS A 62 -15.30 -13.02 -6.85
C LYS A 62 -16.41 -12.01 -6.70
N THR A 63 -17.36 -12.28 -5.80
CA THR A 63 -18.47 -11.35 -5.53
C THR A 63 -17.96 -10.03 -4.98
N ARG A 64 -17.00 -10.06 -4.05
CA ARG A 64 -16.39 -8.86 -3.48
C ARG A 64 -15.73 -7.99 -4.57
N LYS A 65 -14.90 -8.61 -5.42
CA LYS A 65 -14.24 -7.95 -6.56
C LYS A 65 -15.25 -7.33 -7.51
N MET A 66 -16.27 -8.09 -7.89
CA MET A 66 -17.32 -7.63 -8.79
C MET A 66 -18.12 -6.45 -8.21
N VAL A 67 -18.44 -6.48 -6.92
CA VAL A 67 -19.16 -5.38 -6.26
C VAL A 67 -18.32 -4.11 -6.27
N LEU A 68 -17.03 -4.17 -5.94
CA LEU A 68 -16.14 -3.00 -5.99
C LEU A 68 -16.04 -2.44 -7.41
N TYR A 69 -15.80 -3.30 -8.40
CA TYR A 69 -15.73 -2.93 -9.81
C TYR A 69 -17.00 -2.21 -10.29
N ASN A 70 -18.17 -2.82 -10.05
CA ASN A 70 -19.46 -2.23 -10.42
C ASN A 70 -19.70 -0.91 -9.68
N SER A 71 -19.27 -0.80 -8.42
CA SER A 71 -19.39 0.45 -7.65
C SER A 71 -18.62 1.60 -8.30
N ILE A 72 -17.41 1.33 -8.79
CA ILE A 72 -16.60 2.32 -9.51
C ILE A 72 -17.27 2.69 -10.84
N GLU A 73 -17.76 1.73 -11.63
CA GLU A 73 -18.42 2.03 -12.92
C GLU A 73 -19.70 2.85 -12.71
N ILE A 74 -20.49 2.56 -11.67
CA ILE A 74 -21.62 3.40 -11.28
C ILE A 74 -21.14 4.81 -10.93
N GLY A 75 -20.06 4.92 -10.14
CA GLY A 75 -19.42 6.20 -9.83
C GLY A 75 -19.05 7.00 -11.08
N ARG A 76 -18.47 6.36 -12.09
CA ARG A 76 -18.14 6.96 -13.38
C ARG A 76 -19.37 7.53 -14.09
N ARG A 77 -20.45 6.75 -14.18
CA ARG A 77 -21.73 7.20 -14.79
C ARG A 77 -22.38 8.33 -14.00
N LEU A 78 -22.28 8.31 -12.67
CA LEU A 78 -22.79 9.37 -11.82
C LEU A 78 -22.02 10.68 -12.04
N VAL A 79 -20.70 10.64 -12.22
CA VAL A 79 -19.90 11.82 -12.59
C VAL A 79 -20.32 12.36 -13.95
N GLU A 80 -20.49 11.49 -14.95
CA GLU A 80 -20.95 11.86 -16.30
C GLU A 80 -22.35 12.51 -16.26
N ALA A 81 -23.32 11.86 -15.62
CA ALA A 81 -24.67 12.38 -15.48
C ALA A 81 -24.72 13.73 -14.75
N LYS A 82 -23.90 13.91 -13.71
CA LYS A 82 -23.84 15.16 -12.95
C LYS A 82 -23.35 16.35 -13.79
N GLN A 83 -22.50 16.11 -14.79
CA GLN A 83 -22.03 17.15 -15.72
C GLN A 83 -23.11 17.60 -16.72
N MET A 84 -24.10 16.74 -16.99
CA MET A 84 -25.17 17.01 -17.94
C MET A 84 -26.40 17.68 -17.30
N LEU A 85 -26.50 17.66 -15.96
CA LEU A 85 -27.65 18.18 -15.22
C LEU A 85 -27.47 19.66 -14.84
N ALA A 86 -28.57 20.41 -14.82
CA ALA A 86 -28.56 21.79 -14.37
C ALA A 86 -28.34 21.89 -12.84
N HIS A 87 -27.87 23.05 -12.38
CA HIS A 87 -27.69 23.32 -10.96
C HIS A 87 -29.01 23.13 -10.19
N GLY A 88 -28.97 22.37 -9.10
CA GLY A 88 -30.12 22.11 -8.23
C GLY A 88 -30.95 20.86 -8.58
N GLU A 89 -30.80 20.29 -9.77
CA GLU A 89 -31.60 19.12 -10.20
C GLU A 89 -31.01 17.78 -9.72
N TRP A 90 -29.72 17.76 -9.35
CA TRP A 90 -28.98 16.57 -8.96
C TRP A 90 -29.69 15.70 -7.90
N GLY A 91 -30.15 16.31 -6.81
CA GLY A 91 -30.78 15.57 -5.71
C GLY A 91 -32.11 14.93 -6.10
N LYS A 92 -32.89 15.59 -6.96
CA LYS A 92 -34.16 15.07 -7.46
C LYS A 92 -33.92 13.92 -8.44
N TRP A 93 -33.00 14.12 -9.38
CA TRP A 93 -32.62 13.11 -10.37
C TRP A 93 -32.12 11.81 -9.71
N LEU A 94 -31.28 11.91 -8.68
CA LEU A 94 -30.80 10.74 -7.93
C LEU A 94 -31.93 9.90 -7.34
N LYS A 95 -32.95 10.54 -6.76
CA LYS A 95 -34.08 9.86 -6.13
C LYS A 95 -35.03 9.24 -7.15
N GLU A 96 -35.30 9.95 -8.25
CA GLU A 96 -36.31 9.54 -9.23
C GLU A 96 -35.77 8.57 -10.29
N SER A 97 -34.49 8.69 -10.67
CA SER A 97 -33.93 7.92 -11.80
C SER A 97 -33.12 6.70 -11.39
N VAL A 98 -32.43 6.74 -10.24
CA VAL A 98 -31.48 5.70 -9.83
C VAL A 98 -31.63 5.25 -8.37
N ASP A 99 -32.64 5.77 -7.65
CA ASP A 99 -32.96 5.44 -6.25
C ASP A 99 -31.75 5.52 -5.29
N TYR A 100 -30.91 6.54 -5.47
CA TYR A 100 -29.77 6.79 -4.59
C TYR A 100 -29.98 7.98 -3.67
N SER A 101 -29.48 7.84 -2.43
CA SER A 101 -29.23 8.99 -1.58
C SER A 101 -28.04 9.79 -2.12
N GLN A 102 -28.01 11.10 -1.84
CA GLN A 102 -26.86 11.94 -2.19
C GLN A 102 -25.55 11.40 -1.59
N ARG A 103 -25.60 10.88 -0.35
CA ARG A 103 -24.44 10.29 0.33
C ARG A 103 -23.89 9.09 -0.43
N THR A 104 -24.76 8.17 -0.84
CA THR A 104 -24.37 6.97 -1.60
C THR A 104 -23.76 7.37 -2.94
N ALA A 105 -24.43 8.26 -3.68
CA ALA A 105 -23.95 8.72 -4.97
C ALA A 105 -22.57 9.40 -4.86
N ASN A 106 -22.41 10.29 -3.88
CA ASN A 106 -21.12 10.96 -3.64
C ASN A 106 -20.02 9.96 -3.27
N ASN A 107 -20.30 8.94 -2.47
CA ASN A 107 -19.32 7.91 -2.14
C ASN A 107 -18.88 7.11 -3.38
N LEU A 108 -19.84 6.69 -4.22
CA LEU A 108 -19.55 5.98 -5.47
C LEU A 108 -18.71 6.83 -6.43
N MET A 109 -19.06 8.12 -6.57
CA MET A 109 -18.28 9.06 -7.37
C MET A 109 -16.85 9.25 -6.84
N ARG A 110 -16.67 9.38 -5.52
CA ARG A 110 -15.34 9.48 -4.90
C ARG A 110 -14.49 8.24 -5.15
N ILE A 111 -15.09 7.06 -4.98
CA ILE A 111 -14.42 5.78 -5.27
C ILE A 111 -13.94 5.73 -6.73
N PHE A 112 -14.74 6.21 -7.67
CA PHE A 112 -14.30 6.34 -9.06
C PHE A 112 -13.18 7.37 -9.26
N GLN A 113 -13.24 8.52 -8.60
CA GLN A 113 -12.20 9.53 -8.76
C GLN A 113 -10.83 9.04 -8.24
N GLU A 114 -10.85 8.26 -7.17
CA GLU A 114 -9.64 7.84 -6.43
C GLU A 114 -9.11 6.48 -6.90
N TYR A 115 -9.98 5.55 -7.32
CA TYR A 115 -9.59 4.20 -7.74
C TYR A 115 -9.95 3.89 -9.21
N GLY A 116 -10.62 4.82 -9.91
CA GLY A 116 -11.09 4.60 -11.28
C GLY A 116 -9.98 4.65 -12.32
N ALA A 117 -8.92 5.43 -12.09
CA ALA A 117 -7.74 5.47 -12.96
C ALA A 117 -7.02 4.11 -12.98
N ASP A 118 -7.02 3.42 -11.84
CA ASP A 118 -6.41 2.10 -11.68
C ASP A 118 -7.24 0.96 -12.28
N GLN A 119 -8.43 1.21 -12.83
CA GLN A 119 -9.27 0.16 -13.42
C GLN A 119 -8.72 -0.48 -14.69
N ILE A 120 -7.89 0.24 -15.46
CA ILE A 120 -7.16 -0.36 -16.58
C ILE A 120 -6.17 -1.42 -16.06
N THR A 121 -5.74 -1.29 -14.81
CA THR A 121 -4.81 -2.18 -14.11
C THR A 121 -5.48 -3.17 -13.16
N LEU A 122 -6.74 -2.98 -12.71
CA LEU A 122 -7.46 -3.96 -11.87
C LEU A 122 -7.71 -5.33 -12.54
N ILE A 123 -7.52 -5.41 -13.86
CA ILE A 123 -7.69 -6.63 -14.67
C ILE A 123 -6.34 -7.09 -15.28
N GLY A 124 -5.25 -6.33 -15.09
CA GLY A 124 -3.93 -6.64 -15.64
C GLY A 124 -2.86 -6.79 -14.56
N ASP A 125 -1.88 -7.67 -14.79
CA ASP A 125 -0.76 -7.93 -13.88
C ASP A 125 0.15 -6.70 -13.71
N ASN A 126 -0.29 -5.71 -12.92
CA ASN A 126 0.53 -4.59 -12.44
C ASN A 126 0.54 -4.60 -10.91
N SER A 127 1.72 -4.32 -10.34
CA SER A 127 2.04 -4.38 -8.92
C SER A 127 1.11 -3.55 -8.03
N LYS A 128 0.75 -2.33 -8.45
CA LYS A 128 -0.20 -1.46 -7.71
C LYS A 128 -1.59 -2.06 -7.58
N SER A 129 -1.99 -2.92 -8.53
CA SER A 129 -3.33 -3.50 -8.57
C SER A 129 -3.55 -4.57 -7.50
N GLN A 130 -2.49 -5.20 -6.99
CA GLN A 130 -2.64 -6.36 -6.12
C GLN A 130 -3.15 -5.97 -4.73
N ALA A 131 -2.62 -4.89 -4.14
CA ALA A 131 -3.03 -4.41 -2.82
C ALA A 131 -4.52 -4.00 -2.78
N PHE A 132 -5.06 -3.45 -3.87
CA PHE A 132 -6.46 -3.04 -3.95
C PHE A 132 -7.39 -4.14 -4.48
N ALA A 133 -6.85 -5.22 -5.05
CA ALA A 133 -7.64 -6.26 -5.73
C ALA A 133 -8.63 -6.97 -4.79
N ASN A 134 -8.28 -7.15 -3.52
CA ASN A 134 -9.08 -7.93 -2.57
C ASN A 134 -9.94 -7.07 -1.64
N LEU A 135 -10.01 -5.76 -1.88
CA LEU A 135 -10.82 -4.85 -1.08
C LEU A 135 -12.32 -5.00 -1.36
N SER A 136 -13.11 -4.85 -0.30
CA SER A 136 -14.55 -4.61 -0.43
C SER A 136 -14.85 -3.14 -0.65
N TYR A 137 -16.02 -2.84 -1.21
CA TYR A 137 -16.53 -1.46 -1.37
C TYR A 137 -16.43 -0.63 -0.07
N SER A 138 -16.81 -1.21 1.07
CA SER A 138 -16.79 -0.48 2.34
C SER A 138 -15.39 -0.25 2.87
N GLN A 139 -14.45 -1.18 2.64
CA GLN A 139 -13.04 -0.97 2.97
C GLN A 139 -12.42 0.10 2.07
N ALA A 140 -12.70 0.07 0.77
CA ALA A 140 -12.23 1.08 -0.18
C ALA A 140 -12.69 2.50 0.23
N ILE A 141 -13.93 2.64 0.70
CA ILE A 141 -14.44 3.93 1.24
C ILE A 141 -13.70 4.34 2.51
N ALA A 142 -13.45 3.40 3.43
CA ALA A 142 -12.76 3.72 4.68
C ALA A 142 -11.32 4.21 4.41
N LEU A 143 -10.63 3.59 3.44
CA LEU A 143 -9.28 3.98 3.05
C LEU A 143 -9.19 5.37 2.39
N LEU A 144 -10.31 5.94 1.92
CA LEU A 144 -10.33 7.33 1.44
C LEU A 144 -10.11 8.37 2.54
N GLU A 145 -10.10 7.98 3.82
CA GLU A 145 -9.69 8.84 4.92
C GLU A 145 -8.17 9.01 4.99
N ILE A 146 -7.41 8.11 4.34
CA ILE A 146 -5.95 8.13 4.23
C ILE A 146 -5.54 8.82 2.91
N PRO A 147 -4.45 9.62 2.88
CA PRO A 147 -3.88 10.14 1.63
C PRO A 147 -3.52 9.05 0.63
N GLU A 148 -3.70 9.29 -0.67
CA GLU A 148 -3.46 8.31 -1.74
C GLU A 148 -2.08 7.66 -1.66
N ASP A 149 -1.04 8.46 -1.46
CA ASP A 149 0.37 8.03 -1.39
C ASP A 149 0.66 7.07 -0.22
N GLU A 150 -0.17 7.10 0.82
CA GLU A 150 0.02 6.28 2.03
C GLU A 150 -0.87 5.03 2.07
N ARG A 151 -1.91 4.96 1.21
CA ARG A 151 -2.89 3.87 1.22
C ARG A 151 -2.26 2.51 0.92
N GLU A 152 -1.40 2.42 -0.09
CA GLU A 152 -0.76 1.16 -0.51
C GLU A 152 0.10 0.61 0.65
N GLY A 153 0.98 1.44 1.22
CA GLY A 153 1.78 1.07 2.38
C GLY A 153 0.95 0.76 3.62
N PHE A 154 -0.20 1.41 3.80
CA PHE A 154 -1.13 1.10 4.89
C PHE A 154 -1.79 -0.27 4.71
N ILE A 155 -2.18 -0.63 3.48
CA ILE A 155 -2.78 -1.94 3.17
C ILE A 155 -1.78 -3.06 3.43
N GLU A 156 -0.56 -2.91 2.93
CA GLU A 156 0.51 -3.91 3.07
C GLU A 156 0.90 -4.14 4.53
N LYS A 157 0.99 -3.08 5.34
CA LYS A 157 1.41 -3.18 6.75
C LYS A 157 0.34 -3.78 7.67
N ASN A 158 -0.94 -3.57 7.37
CA ASN A 158 -2.03 -3.87 8.30
C ASN A 158 -2.92 -5.06 7.88
N ASP A 159 -2.61 -5.75 6.78
CA ASP A 159 -3.40 -6.88 6.26
C ASP A 159 -4.90 -6.54 6.14
N VAL A 160 -5.19 -5.45 5.45
CA VAL A 160 -6.55 -4.89 5.35
C VAL A 160 -7.54 -5.88 4.71
N GLU A 161 -7.06 -6.82 3.91
CA GLU A 161 -7.87 -7.85 3.23
C GLU A 161 -8.65 -8.74 4.21
N ASN A 162 -8.03 -9.05 5.35
CA ASN A 162 -8.57 -9.93 6.39
C ASN A 162 -9.27 -9.16 7.52
N MET A 163 -9.10 -7.84 7.60
CA MET A 163 -9.76 -7.00 8.59
C MET A 163 -11.23 -6.73 8.25
N SER A 164 -12.09 -6.70 9.26
CA SER A 164 -13.45 -6.18 9.06
C SER A 164 -13.43 -4.67 8.82
N THR A 165 -14.43 -4.15 8.11
CA THR A 165 -14.58 -2.69 7.88
C THR A 165 -14.61 -1.90 9.18
N ARG A 166 -15.16 -2.47 10.27
CA ARG A 166 -15.23 -1.80 11.57
C ARG A 166 -13.86 -1.71 12.24
N GLU A 167 -13.07 -2.77 12.16
CA GLU A 167 -11.70 -2.78 12.68
C GLU A 167 -10.82 -1.82 11.87
N LEU A 168 -10.94 -1.82 10.55
CA LEU A 168 -10.26 -0.88 9.67
C LEU A 168 -10.57 0.58 10.05
N GLN A 169 -11.86 0.92 10.23
CA GLN A 169 -12.25 2.26 10.66
C GLN A 169 -11.74 2.64 12.04
N LYS A 170 -11.64 1.67 12.96
CA LYS A 170 -11.07 1.91 14.29
C LYS A 170 -9.57 2.18 14.19
N LEU A 171 -8.86 1.39 13.40
CA LEU A 171 -7.42 1.52 13.17
C LEU A 171 -7.08 2.88 12.55
N ILE A 172 -7.82 3.29 11.51
CA ILE A 172 -7.65 4.61 10.87
C ILE A 172 -7.84 5.72 11.92
N LYS A 173 -8.93 5.67 12.70
CA LYS A 173 -9.18 6.68 13.75
C LYS A 173 -8.10 6.72 14.82
N GLU A 174 -7.56 5.57 15.21
CA GLU A 174 -6.47 5.50 16.18
C GLU A 174 -5.17 6.08 15.60
N ASN A 175 -4.85 5.75 14.35
CA ASN A 175 -3.70 6.31 13.66
C ASN A 175 -3.78 7.84 13.55
N HIS A 176 -4.91 8.38 13.08
CA HIS A 176 -5.13 9.83 13.03
C HIS A 176 -5.03 10.50 14.41
N LYS A 177 -5.48 9.85 15.48
CA LYS A 177 -5.33 10.38 16.85
C LYS A 177 -3.87 10.41 17.28
N LEU A 178 -3.12 9.36 16.96
CA LEU A 178 -1.70 9.27 17.27
C LEU A 178 -0.91 10.33 16.50
N GLU A 179 -1.14 10.46 15.19
CA GLU A 179 -0.53 11.48 14.34
C GLU A 179 -0.81 12.90 14.85
N ASN A 180 -2.07 13.21 15.18
CA ASN A 180 -2.42 14.50 15.75
C ASN A 180 -1.73 14.74 17.09
N LYS A 181 -1.65 13.73 17.96
CA LYS A 181 -0.96 13.85 19.24
C LYS A 181 0.55 14.06 19.05
N LEU A 182 1.17 13.34 18.12
CA LEU A 182 2.58 13.51 17.78
C LEU A 182 2.85 14.91 17.24
N LYS A 183 2.00 15.41 16.34
CA LYS A 183 2.11 16.77 15.81
C LYS A 183 1.99 17.82 16.92
N MET A 184 1.01 17.68 17.83
CA MET A 184 0.85 18.58 18.98
C MET A 184 2.08 18.54 19.91
N LEU A 185 2.62 17.36 20.20
CA LEU A 185 3.83 17.22 21.02
C LEU A 185 5.06 17.81 20.34
N GLN A 186 5.19 17.63 19.03
CA GLN A 186 6.28 18.20 18.25
C GLN A 186 6.19 19.73 18.18
N GLU A 187 4.99 20.28 17.98
CA GLU A 187 4.74 21.71 18.04
C GLU A 187 5.08 22.27 19.42
N GLU A 188 4.67 21.63 20.51
CA GLU A 188 5.00 22.06 21.87
C GLU A 188 6.50 21.99 22.14
N ALA A 189 7.16 20.90 21.75
CA ALA A 189 8.61 20.76 21.89
C ALA A 189 9.36 21.83 21.08
N SER A 190 8.89 22.16 19.87
CA SER A 190 9.49 23.23 19.07
C SER A 190 9.31 24.62 19.68
N LYS A 191 8.13 24.91 20.25
CA LYS A 191 7.87 26.17 20.98
C LYS A 191 8.76 26.29 22.21
N GLU A 192 8.91 25.22 22.97
CA GLU A 192 9.77 25.20 24.15
C GLU A 192 11.25 25.41 23.77
N LYS A 193 11.71 24.82 22.66
CA LYS A 193 13.06 25.09 22.13
C LYS A 193 13.26 26.55 21.75
N VAL A 194 12.27 27.18 21.11
CA VAL A 194 12.32 28.62 20.78
C VAL A 194 12.39 29.45 22.06
N ARG A 195 11.53 29.18 23.04
CA ARG A 195 11.50 29.88 24.33
C ARG A 195 12.81 29.73 25.09
N ASN A 196 13.40 28.53 25.11
CA ASN A 196 14.68 28.29 25.76
C ASN A 196 15.82 28.99 25.03
N LYS A 197 15.79 29.06 23.69
CA LYS A 197 16.75 29.84 22.91
C LYS A 197 16.64 31.34 23.18
N GLU A 198 15.44 31.89 23.28
CA GLU A 198 15.23 33.30 23.65
C GLU A 198 15.74 33.58 25.07
N THR A 199 15.43 32.71 26.02
CA THR A 199 15.93 32.80 27.40
C THR A 199 17.46 32.75 27.44
N LEU A 200 18.06 31.87 26.64
CA LEU A 200 19.50 31.77 26.49
C LEU A 200 20.10 33.07 25.97
N THR A 201 19.55 33.65 24.89
CA THR A 201 20.04 34.92 24.34
C THR A 201 19.95 36.08 25.34
N ASN A 202 18.89 36.14 26.14
CA ASN A 202 18.74 37.17 27.16
C ASN A 202 19.79 37.03 28.27
N LYS A 203 20.07 35.80 28.70
CA LYS A 203 21.13 35.52 29.70
C LYS A 203 22.53 35.79 29.14
N GLU A 204 22.78 35.50 27.86
CA GLU A 204 24.05 35.83 27.22
C GLU A 204 24.31 37.35 27.19
N VAL A 205 23.26 38.16 26.97
CA VAL A 205 23.34 39.63 27.09
C VAL A 205 23.59 40.06 28.54
N GLU A 206 22.94 39.42 29.52
CA GLU A 206 23.16 39.69 30.95
C GLU A 206 24.61 39.42 31.37
N ILE A 207 25.19 38.31 30.93
CA ILE A 207 26.60 37.98 31.18
C ILE A 207 27.54 39.02 30.59
N GLU A 208 27.29 39.47 29.36
CA GLU A 208 28.14 40.49 28.74
C GLU A 208 28.04 41.83 29.50
N ASN A 209 26.85 42.21 29.96
CA ASN A 209 26.67 43.40 30.80
C ASN A 209 27.41 43.28 32.15
N LEU A 210 27.30 42.13 32.82
CA LEU A 210 28.04 41.85 34.06
C LEU A 210 29.56 41.88 33.83
N ARG A 211 30.02 41.37 32.68
CA ARG A 211 31.43 41.38 32.30
C ARG A 211 31.96 42.80 32.10
N ILE A 212 31.19 43.66 31.43
CA ILE A 212 31.52 45.08 31.26
C ILE A 212 31.60 45.75 32.64
N TYR A 213 30.61 45.54 33.51
CA TYR A 213 30.60 46.11 34.85
C TYR A 213 31.81 45.67 35.70
N ILE A 214 32.16 44.37 35.67
CA ILE A 214 33.35 43.86 36.37
C ILE A 214 34.62 44.54 35.86
N LYS A 215 34.71 44.81 34.55
CA LYS A 215 35.87 45.50 33.97
C LYS A 215 35.95 46.96 34.46
N GLU A 216 34.85 47.70 34.37
CA GLU A 216 34.78 49.10 34.82
C GLU A 216 35.07 49.23 36.33
N SER A 217 34.52 48.34 37.15
CA SER A 217 34.75 48.33 38.59
C SER A 217 36.20 47.98 38.95
N LYS A 218 36.89 47.14 38.16
CA LYS A 218 38.33 46.89 38.32
C LYS A 218 39.19 48.11 37.95
N GLU A 219 38.81 48.84 36.91
CA GLU A 219 39.51 50.07 36.50
C GLU A 219 39.38 51.14 37.60
N LYS A 220 38.18 51.36 38.14
CA LYS A 220 37.95 52.27 39.29
C LYS A 220 38.72 51.85 40.55
N LEU A 221 38.81 50.54 40.82
CA LEU A 221 39.58 50.02 41.94
C LEU A 221 41.08 50.34 41.81
N LEU A 222 41.65 50.25 40.60
CA LEU A 222 43.05 50.64 40.33
C LEU A 222 43.28 52.15 40.53
N GLU A 223 42.32 52.98 40.15
CA GLU A 223 42.36 54.44 40.36
C GLU A 223 42.27 54.79 41.85
N ALA A 224 41.38 54.13 42.61
CA ALA A 224 41.25 54.30 44.06
C ALA A 224 42.50 53.83 44.82
N GLN A 225 43.10 52.71 44.39
CA GLN A 225 44.40 52.22 44.89
C GLN A 225 45.55 53.21 44.63
N SER A 226 45.54 53.88 43.48
CA SER A 226 46.54 54.91 43.14
C SER A 226 46.34 56.20 43.96
N SER A 227 45.10 56.46 44.39
CA SER A 227 44.73 57.64 45.19
C SER A 227 44.77 57.39 46.71
N ASN A 228 45.05 56.16 47.13
CA ASN A 228 45.15 55.71 48.53
C ASN A 228 43.86 55.91 49.37
N ASP A 229 42.70 55.89 48.71
CA ASP A 229 41.39 56.01 49.35
C ASP A 229 40.91 54.64 49.85
N ASN A 230 41.28 54.28 51.09
CA ASN A 230 41.00 52.96 51.66
C ASN A 230 39.50 52.63 51.79
N ASP A 231 38.65 53.63 52.05
CA ASP A 231 37.21 53.41 52.23
C ASP A 231 36.53 53.09 50.89
N GLU A 232 36.95 53.75 49.82
CA GLU A 232 36.43 53.49 48.46
C GLU A 232 36.97 52.15 47.91
N ILE A 233 38.21 51.78 48.25
CA ILE A 233 38.78 50.46 47.89
C ILE A 233 37.95 49.33 48.50
N GLU A 234 37.63 49.39 49.80
CA GLU A 234 36.87 48.33 50.48
C GLU A 234 35.45 48.19 49.89
N ARG A 235 34.78 49.30 49.59
CA ARG A 235 33.46 49.30 48.94
C ARG A 235 33.49 48.70 47.54
N LEU A 236 34.47 49.10 46.72
CA LEU A 236 34.62 48.59 45.36
C LEU A 236 35.00 47.10 45.36
N GLN A 237 35.79 46.62 46.32
CA GLN A 237 36.10 45.19 46.48
C GLN A 237 34.86 44.37 46.79
N LEU A 238 34.04 44.80 47.75
CA LEU A 238 32.80 44.09 48.12
C LEU A 238 31.81 44.03 46.93
N SER A 239 31.61 45.16 46.24
CA SER A 239 30.74 45.21 45.06
C SER A 239 31.26 44.37 43.89
N LEU A 240 32.59 44.31 43.72
CA LEU A 240 33.22 43.47 42.70
C LEU A 240 32.98 41.99 43.00
N GLU A 241 33.18 41.56 44.24
CA GLU A 241 32.97 40.17 44.68
C GLU A 241 31.51 39.75 44.49
N GLU A 242 30.55 40.59 44.89
CA GLU A 242 29.12 40.35 44.66
C GLU A 242 28.80 40.19 43.17
N THR A 243 29.38 41.04 42.32
CA THR A 243 29.13 40.97 40.86
C THR A 243 29.80 39.76 40.23
N GLN A 244 31.01 39.39 40.68
CA GLN A 244 31.69 38.18 40.24
C GLN A 244 30.91 36.91 40.60
N ASN A 245 30.28 36.88 41.78
CA ASN A 245 29.41 35.78 42.18
C ASN A 245 28.18 35.68 41.26
N LYS A 246 27.49 36.80 41.00
CA LYS A 246 26.36 36.84 40.05
C LYS A 246 26.76 36.39 38.63
N PHE A 247 27.95 36.78 38.18
CA PHE A 247 28.50 36.36 36.88
C PHE A 247 28.75 34.85 36.82
N GLN A 248 29.31 34.27 37.90
CA GLN A 248 29.52 32.82 37.99
C GLN A 248 28.20 32.04 38.02
N ASP A 249 27.19 32.53 38.72
CA ASP A 249 25.89 31.89 38.78
C ASP A 249 25.15 31.97 37.44
N ALA A 250 25.19 33.11 36.75
CA ALA A 250 24.64 33.25 35.40
C ALA A 250 25.33 32.33 34.38
N LEU A 251 26.66 32.10 34.51
CA LEU A 251 27.39 31.14 33.66
C LEU A 251 26.92 29.70 33.87
N LYS A 252 26.67 29.29 35.12
CA LYS A 252 26.16 27.94 35.42
C LYS A 252 24.78 27.74 34.83
N GLU A 253 23.89 28.71 34.99
CA GLU A 253 22.52 28.64 34.43
C GLU A 253 22.52 28.54 32.90
N ILE A 254 23.45 29.24 32.22
CA ILE A 254 23.61 29.11 30.77
C ILE A 254 24.13 27.73 30.39
N ASP A 255 25.09 27.17 31.12
CA ASP A 255 25.64 25.84 30.84
C ASP A 255 24.55 24.77 31.00
N GLU A 256 23.72 24.88 32.03
CA GLU A 256 22.54 24.04 32.25
C GLU A 256 21.51 24.18 31.11
N LEU A 257 21.17 25.40 30.70
CA LEU A 257 20.24 25.63 29.58
C LEU A 257 20.80 25.13 28.23
N LYS A 258 22.11 25.28 28.00
CA LYS A 258 22.79 24.74 26.80
C LYS A 258 22.78 23.22 26.81
N LYS A 259 22.99 22.62 27.98
CA LYS A 259 22.89 21.17 28.19
C LYS A 259 21.46 20.70 27.91
N GLU A 260 20.43 21.35 28.42
CA GLU A 260 19.03 20.99 28.11
C GLU A 260 18.67 21.12 26.62
N LEU A 261 19.24 22.10 25.91
CA LEU A 261 19.03 22.26 24.47
C LEU A 261 19.72 21.15 23.66
N ASN A 262 20.87 20.66 24.12
CA ASN A 262 21.66 19.62 23.46
C ASN A 262 21.23 18.19 23.87
N GLU A 263 20.82 17.99 25.11
CA GLU A 263 20.37 16.71 25.70
C GLU A 263 18.90 16.40 25.46
N LYS A 264 18.15 17.30 24.83
CA LYS A 264 16.89 16.97 24.16
C LYS A 264 17.13 16.79 22.65
N PRO A 265 17.90 15.76 22.19
CA PRO A 265 17.60 15.20 20.89
C PRO A 265 16.13 14.86 20.92
N ILE A 266 15.49 15.10 19.79
CA ILE A 266 14.10 14.77 19.59
C ILE A 266 14.05 13.23 19.66
N GLU A 267 13.80 12.65 20.83
CA GLU A 267 13.08 11.39 20.92
C GLU A 267 11.65 11.70 20.49
N VAL A 268 11.47 11.93 19.18
CA VAL A 268 10.24 11.42 18.56
C VAL A 268 10.34 9.95 18.87
N VAL A 269 9.41 9.46 19.66
CA VAL A 269 9.12 8.05 19.79
C VAL A 269 8.86 7.56 18.36
N ALA A 270 9.94 7.17 17.68
CA ALA A 270 9.91 6.22 16.59
C ALA A 270 9.61 4.88 17.27
N SER A 271 8.36 4.70 17.64
CA SER A 271 7.75 3.37 17.63
C SER A 271 7.47 3.02 16.17
N VAL A 272 8.54 2.94 15.38
CA VAL A 272 8.68 1.88 14.40
C VAL A 272 9.65 0.93 15.08
N GLU A 273 9.21 -0.31 15.21
CA GLU A 273 9.92 -1.41 15.84
C GLU A 273 11.43 -1.27 15.75
N LYS A 274 12.11 -1.46 16.89
CA LYS A 274 13.48 -1.97 16.87
C LYS A 274 13.50 -3.16 15.93
N VAL A 275 13.94 -2.92 14.71
CA VAL A 275 14.42 -3.96 13.81
C VAL A 275 15.49 -4.69 14.62
N PRO A 276 15.31 -6.00 14.90
CA PRO A 276 16.28 -6.74 15.70
C PRO A 276 17.68 -6.53 15.12
N GLU A 277 18.68 -6.36 15.98
CA GLU A 277 20.09 -6.14 15.67
C GLU A 277 20.68 -7.23 14.71
N GLU A 278 19.94 -8.33 14.56
CA GLU A 278 20.17 -9.44 13.64
C GLU A 278 19.82 -9.08 12.17
N VAL A 279 18.79 -8.27 11.93
CA VAL A 279 18.35 -7.83 10.60
C VAL A 279 19.22 -6.67 10.07
N GLU A 280 19.79 -5.84 10.95
CA GLU A 280 20.81 -4.85 10.56
C GLU A 280 22.10 -5.54 10.11
N LYS A 281 22.54 -6.59 10.83
CA LYS A 281 23.67 -7.42 10.38
C LYS A 281 23.38 -8.14 9.07
N GLU A 282 22.17 -8.67 8.86
CA GLU A 282 21.79 -9.28 7.59
C GLU A 282 21.70 -8.25 6.45
N LEU A 283 21.22 -7.03 6.71
CA LEU A 283 21.19 -5.93 5.74
C LEU A 283 22.60 -5.45 5.38
N GLU A 284 23.53 -5.46 6.33
CA GLU A 284 24.93 -5.06 6.12
C GLU A 284 25.70 -6.16 5.37
N ASP A 285 25.42 -7.44 5.66
CA ASP A 285 25.91 -8.59 4.89
C ASP A 285 25.32 -8.63 3.46
N LEU A 286 24.05 -8.25 3.28
CA LEU A 286 23.43 -8.10 1.97
C LEU A 286 24.02 -6.90 1.22
N ARG A 287 24.23 -5.75 1.88
CA ARG A 287 24.86 -4.57 1.28
C ARG A 287 26.33 -4.83 0.91
N ALA A 288 27.05 -5.66 1.67
CA ALA A 288 28.40 -6.10 1.34
C ALA A 288 28.44 -7.07 0.14
N ARG A 289 27.36 -7.82 -0.13
CA ARG A 289 27.23 -8.69 -1.32
C ARG A 289 26.68 -7.97 -2.55
N VAL A 290 26.12 -6.77 -2.42
CA VAL A 290 25.63 -5.96 -3.54
C VAL A 290 26.81 -5.23 -4.18
N SER A 291 27.57 -5.96 -5.00
CA SER A 291 28.38 -5.33 -6.03
C SER A 291 27.45 -4.81 -7.13
N THR A 292 27.73 -3.60 -7.59
CA THR A 292 26.96 -2.73 -8.48
C THR A 292 26.74 -3.31 -9.88
N ASN A 293 25.89 -4.32 -10.02
CA ASN A 293 25.52 -4.88 -11.32
C ASN A 293 24.01 -5.18 -11.36
N GLU A 294 23.22 -4.27 -11.94
CA GLU A 294 21.77 -4.36 -12.08
C GLU A 294 21.30 -5.70 -12.71
N PRO A 295 21.99 -6.27 -13.73
CA PRO A 295 21.79 -7.65 -14.18
C PRO A 295 21.91 -8.74 -13.11
N ALA A 296 22.84 -8.62 -12.17
CA ALA A 296 23.04 -9.62 -11.12
C ALA A 296 21.92 -9.57 -10.06
N ILE A 297 21.37 -8.39 -9.79
CA ILE A 297 20.20 -8.21 -8.93
C ILE A 297 18.97 -8.82 -9.59
N LYS A 298 18.73 -8.52 -10.88
CA LYS A 298 17.63 -9.12 -11.65
C LYS A 298 17.76 -10.64 -11.72
N PHE A 299 18.96 -11.16 -11.96
CA PHE A 299 19.23 -12.60 -11.92
C PHE A 299 18.91 -13.20 -10.55
N SER A 300 19.36 -12.58 -9.44
CA SER A 300 19.09 -13.06 -8.08
C SER A 300 17.58 -13.13 -7.78
N ILE A 301 16.82 -12.11 -8.20
CA ILE A 301 15.36 -12.08 -8.05
C ILE A 301 14.72 -13.22 -8.85
N TYR A 302 15.01 -13.33 -10.15
CA TYR A 302 14.43 -14.37 -11.01
C TYR A 302 14.86 -15.78 -10.59
N PHE A 303 16.11 -15.94 -10.13
CA PHE A 303 16.62 -17.21 -9.63
C PHE A 303 15.90 -17.63 -8.35
N LYS A 304 15.70 -16.69 -7.40
CA LYS A 304 14.97 -16.95 -6.16
C LYS A 304 13.51 -17.33 -6.41
N GLU A 305 12.86 -16.65 -7.35
CA GLU A 305 11.49 -16.95 -7.76
C GLU A 305 11.39 -18.32 -8.46
N PHE A 306 12.34 -18.64 -9.34
CA PHE A 306 12.44 -19.96 -9.96
C PHE A 306 12.65 -21.08 -8.93
N THR A 307 13.55 -20.92 -7.96
CA THR A 307 13.76 -21.92 -6.91
C THR A 307 12.51 -22.12 -6.05
N LYS A 308 11.82 -21.04 -5.69
CA LYS A 308 10.59 -21.11 -4.88
C LYS A 308 9.48 -21.86 -5.62
N THR A 309 9.30 -21.56 -6.91
CA THR A 309 8.28 -22.22 -7.74
C THR A 309 8.61 -23.68 -8.01
N PHE A 310 9.89 -24.01 -8.22
CA PHE A 310 10.35 -25.38 -8.37
C PHE A 310 10.18 -26.21 -7.09
N GLU A 311 10.48 -25.65 -5.92
CA GLU A 311 10.23 -26.31 -4.63
C GLU A 311 8.74 -26.56 -4.39
N ALA A 312 7.88 -25.58 -4.71
CA ALA A 312 6.42 -25.75 -4.65
C ALA A 312 5.94 -26.87 -5.59
N LEU A 313 6.54 -26.99 -6.78
CA LEU A 313 6.25 -28.06 -7.73
C LEU A 313 6.67 -29.44 -7.17
N ILE A 314 7.85 -29.56 -6.55
CA ILE A 314 8.28 -30.81 -5.92
C ILE A 314 7.39 -31.17 -4.72
N ASN A 315 6.99 -30.19 -3.91
CA ASN A 315 6.10 -30.42 -2.78
C ASN A 315 4.71 -30.89 -3.23
N THR A 316 4.13 -30.27 -4.26
CA THR A 316 2.85 -30.72 -4.82
C THR A 316 2.94 -32.12 -5.44
N LEU A 317 4.06 -32.48 -6.07
CA LEU A 317 4.31 -33.87 -6.52
C LEU A 317 4.36 -34.86 -5.37
N SER A 318 4.82 -34.44 -4.18
CA SER A 318 4.86 -35.30 -3.00
C SER A 318 3.46 -35.60 -2.44
N GLU A 319 2.49 -34.71 -2.66
CA GLU A 319 1.10 -34.81 -2.19
C GLU A 319 0.22 -35.72 -3.07
N ILE A 320 0.65 -36.01 -4.30
CA ILE A 320 -0.06 -36.93 -5.21
C ILE A 320 0.02 -38.35 -4.66
N ARG A 321 -1.15 -38.94 -4.37
CA ARG A 321 -1.30 -40.30 -3.79
C ARG A 321 -1.28 -41.43 -4.82
N ASP A 322 -1.50 -41.12 -6.10
CA ASP A 322 -1.43 -42.10 -7.19
C ASP A 322 0.02 -42.23 -7.69
N ASP A 323 0.65 -43.37 -7.40
CA ASP A 323 2.04 -43.65 -7.74
C ASP A 323 2.31 -43.60 -9.25
N LYS A 324 1.35 -44.03 -10.09
CA LYS A 324 1.54 -43.99 -11.56
C LYS A 324 1.49 -42.56 -12.09
N ALA A 325 0.57 -41.74 -11.58
CA ALA A 325 0.49 -40.33 -11.96
C ALA A 325 1.72 -39.56 -11.44
N LYS A 326 2.18 -39.85 -10.22
CA LYS A 326 3.37 -39.26 -9.62
C LYS A 326 4.63 -39.56 -10.42
N GLU A 327 4.82 -40.79 -10.88
CA GLU A 327 5.94 -41.19 -11.74
C GLU A 327 5.92 -40.43 -13.08
N LYS A 328 4.74 -40.33 -13.72
CA LYS A 328 4.55 -39.60 -14.98
C LYS A 328 4.86 -38.11 -14.87
N TYR A 329 4.41 -37.46 -13.80
CA TYR A 329 4.68 -36.03 -13.61
C TYR A 329 6.14 -35.77 -13.21
N LYS A 330 6.76 -36.68 -12.45
CA LYS A 330 8.18 -36.63 -12.15
C LYS A 330 9.02 -36.74 -13.42
N GLU A 331 8.68 -37.65 -14.32
CA GLU A 331 9.34 -37.81 -15.63
C GLU A 331 9.21 -36.53 -16.47
N ALA A 332 8.02 -35.92 -16.52
CA ALA A 332 7.81 -34.65 -17.21
C ALA A 332 8.65 -33.49 -16.63
N VAL A 333 8.81 -33.42 -15.30
CA VAL A 333 9.68 -32.43 -14.66
C VAL A 333 11.15 -32.70 -14.98
N CYS A 334 11.58 -33.96 -14.97
CA CYS A 334 12.94 -34.34 -15.37
C CYS A 334 13.23 -33.98 -16.83
N ASP A 335 12.28 -34.18 -17.74
CA ASP A 335 12.42 -33.81 -19.15
C ASP A 335 12.57 -32.29 -19.34
N ILE A 336 11.81 -31.50 -18.58
CA ILE A 336 11.91 -30.03 -18.61
C ILE A 336 13.28 -29.59 -18.11
N VAL A 337 13.77 -30.17 -17.01
CA VAL A 337 15.10 -29.87 -16.47
C VAL A 337 16.20 -30.28 -17.46
N ALA A 338 16.05 -31.42 -18.15
CA ALA A 338 16.98 -31.85 -19.18
C ALA A 338 17.02 -30.85 -20.36
N LYS A 339 15.86 -30.38 -20.83
CA LYS A 339 15.77 -29.35 -21.88
C LYS A 339 16.35 -28.01 -21.44
N MET A 340 16.16 -27.62 -20.19
CA MET A 340 16.77 -26.40 -19.64
C MET A 340 18.30 -26.52 -19.62
N LYS A 341 18.84 -27.71 -19.32
CA LYS A 341 20.28 -27.98 -19.32
C LYS A 341 20.89 -27.90 -20.73
N GLU A 342 20.13 -28.17 -21.77
CA GLU A 342 20.57 -28.02 -23.18
C GLU A 342 20.54 -26.56 -23.67
N GLY A 343 19.77 -25.69 -23.01
CA GLY A 343 19.58 -24.28 -23.38
C GLY A 343 20.48 -23.27 -22.67
N PHE A 344 21.32 -23.72 -21.74
CA PHE A 344 22.41 -22.97 -21.10
C PHE A 344 23.75 -23.53 -21.57
#